data_AF-A0A2H0L796-F1
#
_entry.id   AF-A0A2H0L796-F1
#
_cell.length_a   1.000
_cell.length_b   1.000
_cell.length_c   1.000
_cell.angle_alpha   90.00
_cell.angle_beta   90.00
_cell.angle_gamma   90.00
#
_symmetry.space_group_name_H-M   'P 1'
#
loop_
_entity.id
_entity.type
_entity.pdbx_description
1 polymer ?
#
loop_
_entity_poly.entity_id
_entity_poly.type
_entity_poly.pdbx_seq_one_letter_code
_entity_poly.pdbx_strand_id
1 'polypeptide(L)'
;MSQQKFLKKQAIKIGWNTMKKNFWFFVGLILFILAVSYIPALIFDAFDKVELPTIVTVFFFIMGIVFWVIQLVISIGLIHIALKFTNNAKSVFADLFGKANKIVDYFLSTLLYSLIVASGYILLFVLSRFNLISGLADSVGFILVIVFGIIFATRLQFYQYYIVDKDKSPIKALKASWAATNGSVWNLILFWLLMMLINLAGALALGIGLFLTIPTTMIAMAFVYKKLSSTKNV
;
A
#
# COMPACT_ATOMS: atom_id res chain seq x y z
N MET A 1 -17.85 -6.65 -24.44
CA MET A 1 -17.78 -6.86 -22.97
C MET A 1 -17.69 -5.50 -22.29
N SER A 2 -18.74 -5.06 -21.61
CA SER A 2 -18.75 -3.77 -20.91
C SER A 2 -17.83 -3.83 -19.69
N GLN A 3 -16.64 -3.25 -19.84
CA GLN A 3 -15.67 -3.10 -18.75
C GLN A 3 -16.32 -2.22 -17.67
N GLN A 4 -16.84 -2.82 -16.59
CA GLN A 4 -17.39 -2.05 -15.47
C GLN A 4 -16.25 -1.34 -14.74
N LYS A 5 -16.01 -0.10 -15.16
CA LYS A 5 -15.19 0.88 -14.47
C LYS A 5 -15.89 1.21 -13.14
N PHE A 6 -15.18 1.13 -12.02
CA PHE A 6 -15.73 1.58 -10.73
C PHE A 6 -15.97 3.09 -10.76
N LEU A 7 -16.99 3.56 -10.03
CA LEU A 7 -17.26 4.99 -9.89
C LEU A 7 -16.38 5.58 -8.79
N LYS A 8 -15.40 6.39 -9.17
CA LYS A 8 -14.45 7.05 -8.24
C LYS A 8 -15.19 7.86 -7.17
N LYS A 9 -16.21 8.64 -7.58
CA LYS A 9 -17.08 9.41 -6.67
C LYS A 9 -17.78 8.52 -5.65
N GLN A 10 -18.24 7.33 -6.06
CA GLN A 10 -18.88 6.38 -5.16
C GLN A 10 -17.87 5.82 -4.15
N ALA A 11 -16.68 5.41 -4.59
CA ALA A 11 -15.63 4.93 -3.71
C ALA A 11 -15.24 5.97 -2.64
N ILE A 12 -15.05 7.24 -3.05
CA ILE A 12 -14.75 8.36 -2.16
C ILE A 12 -15.90 8.60 -1.17
N LYS A 13 -17.14 8.64 -1.66
CA LYS A 13 -18.32 8.86 -0.82
C LYS A 13 -18.47 7.77 0.24
N ILE A 14 -18.23 6.51 -0.13
CA ILE A 14 -18.26 5.38 0.80
C ILE A 14 -17.14 5.54 1.84
N GLY A 15 -15.90 5.79 1.41
CA GLY A 15 -14.78 5.99 2.33
C GLY A 15 -15.03 7.13 3.33
N TRP A 16 -15.49 8.27 2.84
CA TRP A 16 -15.79 9.45 3.66
C TRP A 16 -16.92 9.19 4.67
N ASN A 17 -18.00 8.54 4.23
CA ASN A 17 -19.12 8.23 5.10
C ASN A 17 -18.75 7.21 6.18
N THR A 18 -17.97 6.19 5.83
CA THR A 18 -17.48 5.19 6.78
C THR A 18 -16.53 5.81 7.80
N MET A 19 -15.60 6.66 7.35
CA MET A 19 -14.69 7.39 8.22
C MET A 19 -15.48 8.24 9.24
N LYS A 20 -16.44 9.06 8.79
CA LYS A 20 -17.23 9.91 9.68
C LYS A 20 -18.02 9.10 10.73
N LYS A 21 -18.62 7.99 10.31
CA LYS A 21 -19.39 7.11 11.22
C LYS A 21 -18.52 6.45 12.30
N ASN A 22 -17.22 6.29 12.04
CA ASN A 22 -16.28 5.60 12.93
C ASN A 22 -15.07 6.49 13.27
N PHE A 23 -15.28 7.80 13.36
CA PHE A 23 -14.20 8.78 13.44
C PHE A 23 -13.22 8.49 14.59
N TRP A 24 -13.73 8.30 15.80
CA TRP A 24 -12.90 8.03 16.98
C TRP A 24 -12.12 6.72 16.92
N PHE A 25 -12.69 5.69 16.27
CA PHE A 25 -11.97 4.45 16.00
C PHE A 25 -10.74 4.73 15.12
N PHE A 26 -10.91 5.48 14.03
CA PHE A 26 -9.80 5.82 13.14
C PHE A 26 -8.78 6.77 13.77
N VAL A 27 -9.22 7.73 14.60
CA VAL A 27 -8.30 8.58 15.36
C VAL A 27 -7.42 7.73 16.27
N GLY A 28 -8.01 6.85 17.08
CA GLY A 28 -7.24 5.98 17.96
C GLY A 28 -6.34 5.01 17.17
N LEU A 29 -6.81 4.49 16.02
CA LEU A 29 -6.02 3.65 15.13
C LEU A 29 -4.79 4.39 14.59
N ILE A 30 -4.96 5.62 14.12
CA ILE A 30 -3.88 6.44 13.60
C ILE A 30 -2.90 6.80 14.72
N LEU A 31 -3.37 7.24 15.88
CA LEU A 31 -2.49 7.56 17.02
C LEU A 31 -1.67 6.35 17.46
N PHE A 32 -2.28 5.16 17.50
CA PHE A 32 -1.56 3.92 17.77
C PHE A 32 -0.48 3.65 16.72
N ILE A 33 -0.80 3.79 15.43
CA ILE A 33 0.16 3.58 14.34
C ILE A 33 1.29 4.61 14.40
N LEU A 34 0.99 5.88 14.69
CA LEU A 34 1.99 6.93 14.87
C LEU A 34 2.91 6.61 16.05
N ALA A 35 2.36 6.24 17.20
CA ALA A 35 3.15 5.87 18.37
C ALA A 35 4.08 4.69 18.06
N VAL A 36 3.55 3.62 17.46
CA VAL A 36 4.35 2.47 17.04
C VAL A 36 5.40 2.90 16.03
N SER A 37 5.07 3.75 15.06
CA SER A 37 5.99 4.13 13.97
C SER A 37 7.14 5.04 14.42
N TYR A 38 6.83 6.05 15.24
CA TYR A 38 7.77 7.13 15.54
C TYR A 38 8.54 6.93 16.85
N ILE A 39 7.95 6.30 17.88
CA ILE A 39 8.66 6.14 19.17
C ILE A 39 9.96 5.33 19.00
N PRO A 40 9.97 4.17 18.32
CA PRO A 40 11.21 3.43 18.11
C PRO A 40 12.23 4.21 17.30
N ALA A 41 11.79 4.92 16.25
CA ALA A 41 12.68 5.75 15.44
C ALA A 41 13.37 6.83 16.27
N LEU A 42 12.65 7.52 17.17
CA LEU A 42 13.24 8.50 18.09
C LEU A 42 14.27 7.88 19.04
N ILE A 43 14.03 6.64 19.49
CA ILE A 43 15.00 5.90 20.31
C ILE A 43 16.24 5.60 19.48
N PHE A 44 16.11 5.05 18.27
CA PHE A 44 17.26 4.76 17.41
C PHE A 44 18.08 6.01 17.09
N ASP A 45 17.42 7.12 16.72
CA ASP A 45 18.07 8.40 16.40
C ASP A 45 18.83 8.98 17.61
N ALA A 46 18.32 8.77 18.83
CA ALA A 46 18.98 9.24 20.06
C ALA A 46 20.34 8.55 20.31
N PHE A 47 20.54 7.36 19.73
CA PHE A 47 21.78 6.58 19.87
C PHE A 47 22.65 6.53 18.60
N ASP A 48 22.18 7.07 17.46
CA ASP A 48 22.87 6.96 16.16
C ASP A 48 24.26 7.62 16.14
N LYS A 49 24.46 8.66 16.95
CA LYS A 49 25.75 9.38 17.08
C LYS A 49 26.63 8.89 18.22
N VAL A 50 26.18 7.88 18.96
CA VAL A 50 26.91 7.33 20.11
C VAL A 50 27.59 6.04 19.67
N GLU A 51 28.90 5.95 19.86
CA GLU A 51 29.61 4.69 19.68
C GLU A 51 29.15 3.69 20.76
N LEU A 52 28.31 2.74 20.35
CA LEU A 52 27.76 1.74 21.22
C LEU A 52 28.63 0.47 21.25
N PRO A 53 28.74 -0.20 22.41
CA PRO A 53 29.34 -1.53 22.47
C PRO A 53 28.63 -2.50 21.52
N THR A 54 29.38 -3.44 20.93
CA THR A 54 28.85 -4.39 19.93
C THR A 54 27.59 -5.11 20.39
N ILE A 55 27.51 -5.50 21.66
CA ILE A 55 26.32 -6.18 22.22
C ILE A 55 25.06 -5.31 22.14
N VAL A 56 25.18 -4.00 22.34
CA VAL A 56 24.07 -3.05 22.29
C VAL A 56 23.64 -2.81 20.84
N THR A 57 24.60 -2.72 19.92
CA THR A 57 24.32 -2.62 18.47
C THR A 57 23.58 -3.85 17.96
N VAL A 58 23.99 -5.05 18.37
CA VAL A 58 23.30 -6.31 18.04
C VAL A 58 21.87 -6.31 18.59
N PHE A 59 21.67 -5.83 19.82
CA PHE A 59 20.33 -5.69 20.40
C PHE A 59 19.44 -4.74 19.58
N PHE A 60 19.94 -3.55 19.23
CA PHE A 60 19.19 -2.59 18.41
C PHE A 60 18.87 -3.15 17.02
N PHE A 61 19.79 -3.90 16.41
CA PHE A 61 19.55 -4.58 15.15
C PHE A 61 18.39 -5.60 15.24
N ILE A 62 18.38 -6.44 16.29
CA ILE A 62 17.29 -7.40 16.53
C ILE A 62 15.96 -6.67 16.76
N MET A 63 15.98 -5.58 17.55
CA MET A 63 14.80 -4.75 17.77
C MET A 63 14.28 -4.12 16.46
N GLY A 64 15.18 -3.73 15.56
CA GLY A 64 14.82 -3.24 14.22
C GLY A 64 14.08 -4.29 13.40
N ILE A 65 14.52 -5.56 13.45
CA ILE A 65 13.83 -6.66 12.77
C ILE A 65 12.44 -6.89 13.38
N VAL A 66 12.35 -6.96 14.72
CA VAL A 66 11.06 -7.12 15.42
C VAL A 66 10.10 -5.99 15.04
N PHE A 67 10.62 -4.76 14.99
CA PHE A 67 9.84 -3.60 14.62
C PHE A 67 9.35 -3.66 13.17
N TRP A 68 10.22 -4.05 12.23
CA TRP A 68 9.84 -4.27 10.85
C TRP A 68 8.75 -5.35 10.70
N VAL A 69 8.82 -6.43 11.48
CA VAL A 69 7.76 -7.46 11.55
C VAL A 69 6.44 -6.88 12.06
N ILE A 70 6.46 -6.04 13.10
CA ILE A 70 5.27 -5.35 13.61
C ILE A 70 4.63 -4.48 12.52
N GLN A 71 5.45 -3.78 11.71
CA GLN A 71 4.96 -2.97 10.60
C GLN A 71 4.27 -3.79 9.51
N LEU A 72 4.76 -5.01 9.23
CA LEU A 72 4.06 -5.94 8.33
C LEU A 72 2.69 -6.36 8.89
N VAL A 73 2.62 -6.67 10.19
CA VAL A 73 1.36 -7.03 10.85
C VAL A 73 0.35 -5.88 10.80
N ILE A 74 0.78 -4.65 11.10
CA ILE A 74 -0.06 -3.46 10.99
C ILE A 74 -0.57 -3.29 9.56
N SER A 75 0.29 -3.45 8.55
CA SER A 75 -0.10 -3.31 7.15
C SER A 75 -1.19 -4.32 6.75
N ILE A 76 -1.06 -5.57 7.17
CA ILE A 76 -2.08 -6.62 6.97
C ILE A 76 -3.38 -6.26 7.71
N GLY A 77 -3.26 -5.81 8.95
CA GLY A 77 -4.37 -5.39 9.79
C GLY A 77 -5.19 -4.26 9.18
N LEU A 78 -4.53 -3.23 8.65
CA LEU A 78 -5.19 -2.11 7.97
C LEU A 78 -6.02 -2.57 6.78
N ILE A 79 -5.48 -3.47 5.95
CA ILE A 79 -6.21 -4.07 4.84
C ILE A 79 -7.41 -4.86 5.35
N HIS A 80 -7.23 -5.66 6.41
CA HIS A 80 -8.31 -6.45 7.00
C HIS A 80 -9.44 -5.57 7.54
N ILE A 81 -9.12 -4.53 8.30
CA ILE A 81 -10.06 -3.53 8.81
C ILE A 81 -10.81 -2.85 7.66
N ALA A 82 -10.09 -2.43 6.63
CA ALA A 82 -10.69 -1.76 5.47
C ALA A 82 -11.69 -2.67 4.75
N LEU A 83 -11.35 -3.94 4.57
CA LEU A 83 -12.23 -4.95 4.00
C LEU A 83 -13.48 -5.18 4.87
N LYS A 84 -13.34 -5.28 6.20
CA LYS A 84 -14.50 -5.42 7.11
C LYS A 84 -15.48 -4.28 6.96
N PHE A 85 -14.99 -3.03 6.93
CA PHE A 85 -15.84 -1.87 6.76
C PHE A 85 -16.55 -1.81 5.40
N THR A 86 -15.94 -2.34 4.33
CA THR A 86 -16.63 -2.44 3.03
C THR A 86 -17.78 -3.46 3.03
N ASN A 87 -17.75 -4.42 3.95
CA ASN A 87 -18.84 -5.38 4.17
C ASN A 87 -19.86 -4.89 5.22
N ASN A 88 -19.85 -3.60 5.57
CA ASN A 88 -20.67 -3.01 6.65
C ASN A 88 -20.46 -3.67 8.04
N ALA A 89 -19.36 -4.39 8.26
CA ALA A 89 -19.04 -4.95 9.55
C ALA A 89 -18.39 -3.87 10.46
N LYS A 90 -18.68 -3.93 11.77
CA LYS A 90 -17.93 -3.15 12.77
C LYS A 90 -16.52 -3.71 12.93
N SER A 91 -15.57 -2.84 13.22
CA SER A 91 -14.18 -3.22 13.48
C SER A 91 -13.75 -2.79 14.89
N VAL A 92 -12.86 -3.57 15.48
CA VAL A 92 -12.23 -3.35 16.78
C VAL A 92 -10.71 -3.37 16.63
N PHE A 93 -9.97 -2.81 17.59
CA PHE A 93 -8.50 -2.73 17.50
C PHE A 93 -7.82 -4.09 17.35
N ALA A 94 -8.38 -5.15 17.95
CA ALA A 94 -7.88 -6.51 17.82
C ALA A 94 -7.88 -7.00 16.36
N ASP A 95 -8.73 -6.45 15.48
CA ASP A 95 -8.75 -6.79 14.06
C ASP A 95 -7.43 -6.41 13.36
N LEU A 96 -6.65 -5.46 13.91
CA LEU A 96 -5.33 -5.12 13.39
C LEU A 96 -4.38 -6.33 13.40
N PHE A 97 -4.60 -7.29 14.29
CA PHE A 97 -3.81 -8.51 14.42
C PHE A 97 -4.52 -9.75 13.85
N GLY A 98 -5.78 -9.61 13.39
CA GLY A 98 -6.65 -10.74 13.05
C GLY A 98 -6.21 -11.61 11.87
N LYS A 99 -5.31 -11.10 11.01
CA LYS A 99 -4.75 -11.82 9.85
C LYS A 99 -3.22 -11.95 9.91
N ALA A 100 -2.63 -11.82 11.09
CA ALA A 100 -1.17 -11.91 11.28
C ALA A 100 -0.57 -13.24 10.82
N ASN A 101 -1.34 -14.34 10.80
CA ASN A 101 -0.92 -15.62 10.24
C ASN A 101 -0.60 -15.58 8.75
N LYS A 102 -1.00 -14.52 8.03
CA LYS A 102 -0.67 -14.30 6.61
C LYS A 102 0.63 -13.52 6.40
N ILE A 103 1.41 -13.28 7.45
CA ILE A 103 2.66 -12.51 7.37
C ILE A 103 3.66 -13.11 6.40
N VAL A 104 3.78 -14.45 6.35
CA VAL A 104 4.71 -15.14 5.45
C VAL A 104 4.30 -14.93 4.00
N ASP A 105 3.03 -15.19 3.66
CA ASP A 105 2.53 -14.99 2.30
C ASP A 105 2.61 -13.52 1.87
N TYR A 106 2.28 -12.61 2.78
CA TYR A 106 2.39 -11.17 2.55
C TYR A 106 3.83 -10.75 2.27
N PHE A 107 4.78 -11.15 3.13
CA PHE A 107 6.20 -10.84 2.97
C PHE A 107 6.76 -11.42 1.66
N LEU A 108 6.52 -12.70 1.39
CA LEU A 108 6.98 -13.35 0.16
C LEU A 108 6.37 -12.69 -1.08
N SER A 109 5.10 -12.30 -1.05
CA SER A 109 4.50 -11.53 -2.14
C SER A 109 5.11 -10.15 -2.31
N THR A 110 5.43 -9.45 -1.22
CA THR A 110 6.09 -8.15 -1.27
C THR A 110 7.50 -8.27 -1.83
N LEU A 111 8.24 -9.33 -1.47
CA LEU A 111 9.55 -9.64 -2.04
C LEU A 111 9.46 -9.96 -3.54
N LEU A 112 8.50 -10.80 -3.95
CA LEU A 112 8.28 -11.09 -5.37
C LEU A 112 7.87 -9.84 -6.15
N TYR A 113 7.00 -9.02 -5.58
CA TYR A 113 6.62 -7.73 -6.17
C TYR A 113 7.83 -6.82 -6.34
N SER A 114 8.68 -6.67 -5.31
CA SER A 114 9.87 -5.83 -5.40
C SER A 114 10.87 -6.35 -6.43
N LEU A 115 11.04 -7.68 -6.57
CA LEU A 115 11.87 -8.28 -7.61
C LEU A 115 11.33 -8.03 -9.01
N ILE A 116 10.02 -8.17 -9.23
CA ILE A 116 9.38 -7.88 -10.53
C ILE A 116 9.61 -6.42 -10.89
N VAL A 117 9.34 -5.50 -9.96
CA VAL A 117 9.52 -4.06 -10.18
C VAL A 117 10.99 -3.70 -10.41
N ALA A 118 11.91 -4.23 -9.58
CA ALA A 118 13.34 -4.04 -9.74
C ALA A 118 13.86 -4.58 -11.08
N SER A 119 13.40 -5.75 -11.51
CA SER A 119 13.78 -6.31 -12.82
C SER A 119 13.35 -5.41 -13.98
N GLY A 120 12.18 -4.76 -13.88
CA GLY A 120 11.73 -3.77 -14.86
C GLY A 120 12.62 -2.54 -14.89
N TYR A 121 13.01 -2.02 -13.71
CA TYR A 121 13.95 -0.90 -13.61
C TYR A 121 15.34 -1.25 -14.17
N ILE A 122 15.87 -2.44 -13.85
CA ILE A 122 17.17 -2.92 -14.34
C ILE A 122 17.15 -3.08 -15.86
N LEU A 123 16.12 -3.73 -16.42
CA LEU A 123 16.00 -3.91 -17.86
C LEU A 123 15.97 -2.57 -18.59
N LEU A 124 15.18 -1.62 -18.11
CA LEU A 124 15.06 -0.30 -18.73
C LEU A 124 16.33 0.54 -18.56
N PHE A 125 17.01 0.43 -17.42
CA PHE A 125 18.31 1.05 -17.21
C PHE A 125 19.35 0.51 -18.19
N VAL A 126 19.43 -0.83 -18.34
CA VAL A 126 20.32 -1.48 -19.30
C VAL A 126 20.00 -1.02 -20.73
N LEU A 127 18.72 -1.04 -21.14
CA LEU A 127 18.30 -0.56 -22.46
C LEU A 127 18.67 0.90 -22.71
N SER A 128 18.57 1.76 -21.70
CA SER A 128 18.99 3.16 -21.79
C SER A 128 20.48 3.30 -22.07
N ARG A 129 21.33 2.39 -21.54
CA ARG A 129 22.79 2.41 -21.74
C ARG A 129 23.24 1.89 -23.10
N PHE A 130 22.41 1.12 -23.80
CA PHE A 130 22.71 0.61 -25.14
C PHE A 130 22.48 1.63 -26.26
N ASN A 131 21.81 2.76 -25.98
CA ASN A 131 21.60 3.83 -26.96
C ASN A 131 22.86 4.72 -27.10
N LEU A 132 23.61 4.51 -28.19
CA LEU A 132 24.89 5.18 -28.52
C LEU A 132 24.78 6.66 -28.97
N ILE A 133 23.64 7.34 -28.81
CA ILE A 133 23.44 8.68 -29.41
C ILE A 133 22.73 9.62 -28.44
N SER A 134 23.47 10.66 -28.02
CA SER A 134 23.13 11.97 -27.39
C SER A 134 21.91 12.10 -26.44
N GLY A 135 22.02 12.96 -25.43
CA GLY A 135 21.15 13.06 -24.23
C GLY A 135 19.61 13.17 -24.39
N LEU A 136 19.08 13.22 -25.62
CA LEU A 136 17.66 12.98 -25.92
C LEU A 136 17.24 11.52 -25.63
N ALA A 137 18.11 10.54 -25.88
CA ALA A 137 17.84 9.13 -25.61
C ALA A 137 17.68 8.82 -24.11
N ASP A 138 18.46 9.50 -23.26
CA ASP A 138 18.41 9.35 -21.79
C ASP A 138 17.08 9.84 -21.21
N SER A 139 16.57 10.97 -21.74
CA SER A 139 15.28 11.54 -21.32
C SER A 139 14.12 10.61 -21.67
N VAL A 140 14.15 10.00 -22.86
CA VAL A 140 13.13 9.02 -23.29
C VAL A 140 13.19 7.75 -22.46
N GLY A 141 14.39 7.22 -22.19
CA GLY A 141 14.60 6.07 -21.32
C GLY A 141 14.01 6.28 -19.93
N PHE A 142 14.26 7.46 -19.34
CA PHE A 142 13.71 7.82 -18.03
C PHE A 142 12.17 7.91 -18.03
N ILE A 143 11.56 8.49 -19.07
CA ILE A 143 10.10 8.54 -19.21
C ILE A 143 9.52 7.12 -19.29
N LEU A 144 10.14 6.22 -20.06
CA LEU A 144 9.71 4.83 -20.16
C LEU A 144 9.79 4.10 -18.82
N VAL A 145 10.85 4.34 -18.04
CA VAL A 145 11.02 3.83 -16.67
C VAL A 145 9.86 4.25 -15.78
N ILE A 146 9.50 5.53 -15.80
CA ILE A 146 8.38 6.06 -15.01
C ILE A 146 7.06 5.42 -15.45
N VAL A 147 6.77 5.42 -16.75
CA VAL A 147 5.51 4.90 -17.30
C VAL A 147 5.36 3.41 -16.97
N PHE A 148 6.41 2.62 -17.17
CA PHE A 148 6.39 1.19 -16.89
C PHE A 148 6.23 0.90 -15.39
N GLY A 149 6.95 1.64 -14.55
CA GLY A 149 6.82 1.55 -13.08
C GLY A 149 5.41 1.86 -12.61
N ILE A 150 4.80 2.94 -13.12
CA ILE A 150 3.41 3.31 -12.78
C ILE A 150 2.43 2.22 -13.23
N ILE A 151 2.59 1.67 -14.43
CA ILE A 151 1.72 0.60 -14.93
C ILE A 151 1.83 -0.64 -14.02
N PHE A 152 3.04 -1.12 -13.74
CA PHE A 152 3.22 -2.32 -12.90
C PHE A 152 2.72 -2.13 -11.47
N ALA A 153 3.06 -1.00 -10.84
CA ALA A 153 2.56 -0.65 -9.51
C ALA A 153 1.02 -0.63 -9.49
N THR A 154 0.40 0.02 -10.49
CA THR A 154 -1.06 0.08 -10.60
C THR A 154 -1.68 -1.29 -10.84
N ARG A 155 -1.04 -2.15 -11.63
CA ARG A 155 -1.55 -3.49 -11.96
C ARG A 155 -1.48 -4.44 -10.78
N LEU A 156 -0.44 -4.31 -9.96
CA LEU A 156 -0.16 -5.22 -8.86
C LEU A 156 -0.64 -4.68 -7.50
N GLN A 157 -1.06 -3.41 -7.38
CA GLN A 157 -1.45 -2.77 -6.10
C GLN A 157 -2.40 -3.58 -5.20
N PHE A 158 -3.23 -4.47 -5.76
CA PHE A 158 -4.21 -5.25 -5.01
C PHE A 158 -3.73 -6.65 -4.60
N TYR A 159 -2.47 -7.03 -4.86
CA TYR A 159 -1.97 -8.37 -4.49
C TYR A 159 -2.12 -8.62 -2.99
N GLN A 160 -1.83 -7.62 -2.15
CA GLN A 160 -1.95 -7.71 -0.69
C GLN A 160 -3.40 -7.95 -0.26
N TYR A 161 -4.36 -7.26 -0.91
CA TYR A 161 -5.79 -7.47 -0.66
C TYR A 161 -6.22 -8.90 -1.00
N TYR A 162 -5.67 -9.51 -2.06
CA TYR A 162 -5.96 -10.91 -2.41
C TYR A 162 -5.43 -11.93 -1.39
N ILE A 163 -4.34 -11.63 -0.70
CA ILE A 163 -3.80 -12.48 0.37
C ILE A 163 -4.73 -12.39 1.58
N VAL A 164 -5.07 -11.17 2.00
CA VAL A 164 -5.88 -10.92 3.20
C VAL A 164 -7.34 -11.35 3.03
N ASP A 165 -7.94 -11.09 1.87
CA ASP A 165 -9.36 -11.36 1.59
C ASP A 165 -9.63 -12.78 1.10
N LYS A 166 -8.76 -13.31 0.23
CA LYS A 166 -9.01 -14.56 -0.52
C LYS A 166 -7.98 -15.65 -0.27
N ASP A 167 -7.13 -15.48 0.74
CA ASP A 167 -6.12 -16.44 1.17
C ASP A 167 -5.27 -17.00 0.01
N LYS A 168 -4.89 -16.11 -0.92
CA LYS A 168 -4.09 -16.51 -2.07
C LYS A 168 -2.62 -16.59 -1.70
N SER A 169 -1.97 -17.68 -2.13
CA SER A 169 -0.51 -17.81 -2.07
C SER A 169 0.21 -16.76 -2.93
N PRO A 170 1.52 -16.52 -2.72
CA PRO A 170 2.16 -15.30 -3.20
C PRO A 170 2.06 -15.04 -4.70
N ILE A 171 2.37 -16.06 -5.51
CA ILE A 171 2.30 -15.96 -6.98
C ILE A 171 0.84 -15.85 -7.45
N LYS A 172 -0.09 -16.58 -6.80
CA LYS A 172 -1.51 -16.54 -7.14
C LYS A 172 -2.12 -15.17 -6.84
N ALA A 173 -1.67 -14.49 -5.78
CA ALA A 173 -2.09 -13.15 -5.42
C ALA A 173 -1.66 -12.10 -6.45
N LEU A 174 -0.40 -12.13 -6.89
CA LEU A 174 0.12 -11.22 -7.94
C LEU A 174 -0.61 -11.43 -9.27
N LYS A 175 -0.78 -12.69 -9.70
CA LYS A 175 -1.54 -13.02 -10.91
C LYS A 175 -3.00 -12.54 -10.83
N ALA A 176 -3.63 -12.70 -9.66
CA ALA A 176 -5.00 -12.24 -9.45
C ALA A 176 -5.12 -10.71 -9.53
N SER A 177 -4.18 -9.97 -8.93
CA SER A 177 -4.15 -8.50 -9.05
C SER A 177 -3.97 -8.05 -10.50
N TRP A 178 -3.01 -8.63 -11.21
CA TRP A 178 -2.77 -8.32 -12.62
C TRP A 178 -4.01 -8.56 -13.48
N ALA A 179 -4.68 -9.69 -13.24
CA ALA A 179 -5.91 -10.03 -13.95
C ALA A 179 -7.04 -9.05 -13.62
N ALA A 180 -7.24 -8.70 -12.35
CA ALA A 180 -8.36 -7.87 -11.90
C ALA A 180 -8.26 -6.40 -12.32
N THR A 181 -7.04 -5.88 -12.45
CA THR A 181 -6.79 -4.49 -12.87
C THR A 181 -6.81 -4.31 -14.39
N ASN A 182 -7.08 -5.38 -15.16
CA ASN A 182 -7.14 -5.32 -16.61
C ASN A 182 -8.28 -4.47 -17.15
N GLY A 183 -7.96 -3.58 -18.10
CA GLY A 183 -8.88 -2.57 -18.62
C GLY A 183 -9.16 -1.40 -17.67
N SER A 184 -8.60 -1.39 -16.44
CA SER A 184 -8.86 -0.34 -15.44
C SER A 184 -7.64 0.47 -15.03
N VAL A 185 -6.47 0.27 -15.66
CA VAL A 185 -5.20 0.94 -15.32
C VAL A 185 -5.35 2.45 -15.28
N TRP A 186 -5.82 3.07 -16.37
CA TRP A 186 -6.01 4.53 -16.43
C TRP A 186 -7.02 5.05 -15.41
N ASN A 187 -8.06 4.26 -15.10
CA ASN A 187 -9.02 4.65 -14.07
C ASN A 187 -8.42 4.60 -12.68
N LEU A 188 -7.56 3.62 -12.41
CA LEU A 188 -6.84 3.47 -11.16
C LEU A 188 -5.79 4.56 -11.00
N ILE A 189 -5.04 4.92 -12.04
CA ILE A 189 -4.08 6.03 -12.02
C ILE A 189 -4.78 7.35 -11.67
N LEU A 190 -5.87 7.67 -12.37
CA LEU A 190 -6.68 8.85 -12.07
C LEU A 190 -7.29 8.79 -10.65
N PHE A 191 -7.62 7.60 -10.15
CA PHE A 191 -8.12 7.44 -8.79
C PHE A 191 -7.03 7.68 -7.75
N TRP A 192 -5.81 7.18 -7.98
CA TRP A 192 -4.62 7.47 -7.17
C TRP A 192 -4.33 8.97 -7.14
N LEU A 193 -4.42 9.65 -8.28
CA LEU A 193 -4.25 11.11 -8.34
C LEU A 193 -5.29 11.84 -7.48
N LEU A 194 -6.56 11.43 -7.54
CA LEU A 194 -7.61 11.99 -6.68
C LEU A 194 -7.34 11.71 -5.19
N MET A 195 -6.91 10.50 -4.83
CA MET A 195 -6.58 10.16 -3.45
C MET A 195 -5.38 10.97 -2.95
N MET A 196 -4.37 11.18 -3.81
CA MET A 196 -3.22 12.02 -3.51
C MET A 196 -3.64 13.46 -3.27
N LEU A 197 -4.45 14.07 -4.14
CA LEU A 197 -4.95 15.44 -3.96
C LEU A 197 -5.78 15.60 -2.69
N ILE A 198 -6.63 14.62 -2.36
CA ILE A 198 -7.42 14.62 -1.13
C ILE A 198 -6.50 14.56 0.10
N ASN A 199 -5.52 13.66 0.11
CA ASN A 199 -4.57 13.55 1.23
C ASN A 199 -3.67 14.79 1.35
N LEU A 200 -3.27 15.38 0.22
CA LEU A 200 -2.51 16.63 0.21
C LEU A 200 -3.34 17.79 0.80
N ALA A 201 -4.61 17.93 0.41
CA ALA A 201 -5.50 18.91 1.03
C ALA A 201 -5.68 18.66 2.54
N GLY A 202 -5.76 17.40 2.95
CA GLY A 202 -5.77 17.00 4.36
C GLY A 202 -4.49 17.39 5.11
N ALA A 203 -3.32 17.23 4.48
CA ALA A 203 -2.04 17.66 5.03
C ALA A 203 -1.94 19.18 5.16
N LEU A 204 -2.39 19.93 4.15
CA LEU A 204 -2.42 21.39 4.16
C LEU A 204 -3.35 21.98 5.25
N ALA A 205 -4.33 21.21 5.71
CA ALA A 205 -5.15 21.53 6.88
C ALA A 205 -4.42 21.21 8.21
N LEU A 206 -3.19 21.73 8.36
CA LEU A 206 -2.31 21.58 9.54
C LEU A 206 -2.07 20.11 9.96
N GLY A 207 -2.12 19.16 9.03
CA GLY A 207 -2.00 17.73 9.30
C GLY A 207 -3.22 17.09 9.98
N ILE A 208 -4.11 17.87 10.61
CA ILE A 208 -5.34 17.37 11.24
C ILE A 208 -6.27 16.75 10.20
N GLY A 209 -6.29 17.29 8.98
CA GLY A 209 -7.06 16.72 7.88
C GLY A 209 -6.65 15.29 7.51
N LEU A 210 -5.41 14.86 7.80
CA LEU A 210 -4.95 13.50 7.53
C LEU A 210 -5.70 12.43 8.32
N PHE A 211 -6.19 12.78 9.52
CA PHE A 211 -7.05 11.88 10.31
C PHE A 211 -8.37 11.57 9.61
N LEU A 212 -8.81 12.41 8.67
CA LEU A 212 -10.00 12.21 7.88
C LEU A 212 -9.67 11.53 6.54
N THR A 213 -8.60 11.96 5.88
CA THR A 213 -8.29 11.56 4.50
C THR A 213 -7.62 10.19 4.43
N ILE A 214 -6.74 9.82 5.36
CA ILE A 214 -6.07 8.52 5.38
C ILE A 214 -7.09 7.37 5.49
N PRO A 215 -8.02 7.38 6.48
CA PRO A 215 -9.04 6.33 6.55
C PRO A 215 -9.97 6.34 5.34
N THR A 216 -10.31 7.54 4.83
CA THR A 216 -11.15 7.66 3.64
C THR A 216 -10.49 6.98 2.43
N THR A 217 -9.21 7.22 2.19
CA THR A 217 -8.44 6.55 1.13
C THR A 217 -8.36 5.06 1.36
N MET A 218 -8.08 4.62 2.59
CA MET A 218 -7.98 3.21 2.94
C MET A 218 -9.28 2.44 2.62
N ILE A 219 -10.43 2.96 3.05
CA ILE A 219 -11.74 2.34 2.77
C ILE A 219 -12.10 2.42 1.28
N ALA A 220 -11.82 3.55 0.63
CA ALA A 220 -12.10 3.71 -0.79
C ALA A 220 -11.29 2.72 -1.65
N MET A 221 -10.02 2.47 -1.30
CA MET A 221 -9.18 1.47 -1.95
C MET A 221 -9.74 0.05 -1.76
N ALA A 222 -10.17 -0.32 -0.54
CA ALA A 222 -10.81 -1.61 -0.28
C ALA A 222 -12.10 -1.78 -1.09
N PHE A 223 -12.90 -0.72 -1.25
CA PHE A 223 -14.10 -0.76 -2.08
C PHE A 223 -13.78 -0.99 -3.56
N VAL A 224 -12.78 -0.28 -4.10
CA VAL A 224 -12.31 -0.46 -5.48
C VAL A 224 -11.79 -1.88 -5.69
N TYR A 225 -11.02 -2.40 -4.74
CA TYR A 225 -10.58 -3.79 -4.74
C TYR A 225 -11.76 -4.76 -4.83
N LYS A 226 -12.77 -4.63 -3.96
CA LYS A 226 -13.95 -5.50 -3.97
C LYS A 226 -14.65 -5.47 -5.33
N LYS A 227 -14.83 -4.28 -5.91
CA LYS A 227 -15.50 -4.12 -7.21
C LYS A 227 -14.71 -4.72 -8.39
N LEU A 228 -13.38 -4.62 -8.38
CA LEU A 228 -12.55 -5.19 -9.43
C LEU A 228 -12.36 -6.71 -9.25
N SER A 229 -12.30 -7.18 -8.01
CA SER A 229 -12.05 -8.58 -7.69
C SER A 229 -13.28 -9.49 -7.82
N SER A 230 -14.49 -8.93 -7.91
CA SER A 230 -15.74 -9.66 -8.15
C SER A 230 -15.96 -10.04 -9.62
N THR A 231 -15.20 -9.45 -10.55
CA THR A 231 -15.51 -9.46 -11.99
C THR A 231 -14.87 -10.64 -12.75
N LYS A 232 -14.21 -11.59 -12.07
CA LYS A 232 -13.47 -12.70 -12.70
C LYS A 232 -13.75 -14.10 -12.13
N ASN A 233 -14.97 -14.35 -11.70
CA ASN A 233 -15.47 -15.72 -11.51
C ASN A 233 -16.34 -16.09 -12.73
N VAL A 234 -15.70 -16.34 -13.86
CA VAL A 234 -16.17 -17.24 -14.93
C VAL A 234 -14.94 -17.98 -15.43
#